data_AF-A0A6P7Z8L1-F1
#
_entry.id   AF-A0A6P7Z8L1-F1
#
_cell.length_a   1.000
_cell.length_b   1.000
_cell.length_c   1.000
_cell.angle_alpha   90.00
_cell.angle_beta   90.00
_cell.angle_gamma   90.00
#
_symmetry.space_group_name_H-M   'P 1'
#
loop_
_entity.id
_entity.type
_entity.pdbx_description
1 polymer ?
#
loop_
_entity_poly.entity_id
_entity_poly.type
_entity_poly.pdbx_seq_one_letter_code
_entity_poly.pdbx_strand_id
1 'polypeptide(L)'
;MTSVPPSQVPLEEPSRRFSVLSWPQVRRLDAILNESVPVHGRGNFPTLSVRPRQIVQVVRSCLEANGIAVHNVRLNGSAASHVLHHNSGLGYKDLDLIFAVDLKSEDAFQMVKDVVLDCLLDFLPEGVNKDKITPMTLKEAYVQKLVKVCTDTDRWSLISLSNNSGKNVELKFVDSLRRQFEFSVDSFQIILDSLLLFSECSENPMSENFHPTVTGESVYGDFEEAMDHLKNRIIATRNPEEIRGGGLLKYCNLLVRGFKPNSEADMKALQRYMCSRYFIDFPDIGEQQRKLECYLQNHFVGMESKRYDCLMTLHRVVNESTVCLMGHERRQTLNLIAMLAITVLSEQSIIPAATNVTCYYQPAPYVNEISFNNYYVTHVQPFLPCNRSYPTWLPCN
;
A
#
# COMPACT_ATOMS: atom_id res chain seq x y z
N MET A 1 -64.72 -18.32 -18.45
CA MET A 1 -63.72 -17.27 -18.11
C MET A 1 -63.05 -17.68 -16.82
N THR A 2 -61.92 -18.37 -16.90
CA THR A 2 -61.12 -18.84 -15.77
C THR A 2 -60.04 -17.79 -15.48
N SER A 3 -60.09 -17.21 -14.28
CA SER A 3 -59.15 -16.22 -13.76
C SER A 3 -57.80 -16.89 -13.44
N VAL A 4 -56.73 -16.41 -14.07
CA VAL A 4 -55.34 -16.75 -13.75
C VAL A 4 -54.92 -15.96 -12.50
N PRO A 5 -54.27 -16.56 -11.49
CA PRO A 5 -53.80 -15.84 -10.31
C PRO A 5 -52.56 -14.99 -10.65
N PRO A 6 -52.31 -13.89 -9.92
CA PRO A 6 -51.20 -12.99 -10.21
C PRO A 6 -49.86 -13.66 -9.90
N SER A 7 -48.96 -13.59 -10.88
CA SER A 7 -47.57 -14.01 -10.81
C SER A 7 -46.88 -13.31 -9.63
N GLN A 8 -46.36 -14.08 -8.68
CA GLN A 8 -45.48 -13.57 -7.63
C GLN A 8 -44.20 -13.04 -8.30
N VAL A 9 -44.00 -11.72 -8.23
CA VAL A 9 -42.72 -11.09 -8.56
C VAL A 9 -41.69 -11.64 -7.57
N PRO A 10 -40.54 -12.19 -8.01
CA PRO A 10 -39.50 -12.60 -7.08
C PRO A 10 -39.02 -11.37 -6.31
N LEU A 11 -39.11 -11.40 -4.98
CA LEU A 11 -38.39 -10.46 -4.13
C LEU A 11 -36.91 -10.61 -4.47
N GLU A 12 -36.28 -9.56 -5.02
CA GLU A 12 -34.84 -9.55 -5.29
C GLU A 12 -34.11 -9.99 -4.01
N GLU A 13 -33.32 -11.06 -4.09
CA GLU A 13 -32.51 -11.47 -2.94
C GLU A 13 -31.65 -10.27 -2.52
N PRO A 14 -31.58 -9.95 -1.22
CA PRO A 14 -30.73 -8.87 -0.74
C PRO A 14 -29.31 -9.10 -1.27
N SER A 15 -28.76 -8.07 -1.91
CA SER A 15 -27.47 -8.16 -2.58
C SER A 15 -26.39 -8.60 -1.58
N ARG A 16 -25.88 -9.84 -1.73
CA ARG A 16 -24.95 -10.49 -0.80
C ARG A 16 -23.60 -9.77 -0.65
N ARG A 17 -23.35 -8.75 -1.47
CA ARG A 17 -22.15 -7.90 -1.39
C ARG A 17 -22.17 -6.90 -0.24
N PHE A 18 -23.32 -6.65 0.39
CA PHE A 18 -23.46 -5.67 1.48
C PHE A 18 -23.69 -6.33 2.83
N SER A 19 -23.17 -5.69 3.88
CA SER A 19 -23.46 -6.06 5.27
C SER A 19 -23.46 -4.81 6.16
N VAL A 20 -24.27 -4.83 7.21
CA VAL A 20 -24.34 -3.74 8.20
C VAL A 20 -23.26 -3.96 9.25
N LEU A 21 -22.49 -2.92 9.54
CA LEU A 21 -21.42 -2.98 10.54
C LEU A 21 -22.01 -3.07 11.95
N SER A 22 -21.45 -3.97 12.75
CA SER A 22 -21.71 -4.07 14.19
C SER A 22 -21.14 -2.87 14.96
N TRP A 23 -21.66 -2.58 16.16
CA TRP A 23 -21.17 -1.50 17.01
C TRP A 23 -19.64 -1.51 17.22
N PRO A 24 -18.97 -2.65 17.52
CA PRO A 24 -17.52 -2.67 17.63
C PRO A 24 -16.78 -2.25 16.35
N GLN A 25 -17.35 -2.52 15.17
CA GLN A 25 -16.81 -2.09 13.88
C GLN A 25 -17.04 -0.59 13.68
N VAL A 26 -18.25 -0.09 13.92
CA VAL A 26 -18.57 1.35 13.83
C VAL A 26 -17.67 2.17 14.77
N ARG A 27 -17.47 1.72 16.01
CA ARG A 27 -16.58 2.37 16.97
C ARG A 27 -15.12 2.42 16.50
N ARG A 28 -14.63 1.34 15.86
CA ARG A 28 -13.28 1.34 15.27
C ARG A 28 -13.17 2.29 14.08
N LEU A 29 -14.19 2.32 13.22
CA LEU A 29 -14.26 3.25 12.10
C LEU A 29 -14.20 4.71 12.59
N ASP A 30 -15.00 5.04 13.60
CA ASP A 30 -15.02 6.36 14.22
C ASP A 30 -13.65 6.76 14.76
N ALA A 31 -12.99 5.85 15.49
CA ALA A 31 -11.66 6.09 16.02
C ALA A 31 -10.64 6.40 14.91
N ILE A 32 -10.63 5.62 13.82
CA ILE A 32 -9.72 5.84 12.68
C ILE A 32 -10.00 7.20 12.00
N LEU A 33 -11.27 7.58 11.83
CA LEU A 33 -11.62 8.83 11.17
C LEU A 33 -11.33 10.08 12.04
N ASN A 34 -11.24 9.91 13.36
CA ASN A 34 -10.94 10.97 14.32
C ASN A 34 -9.46 11.01 14.75
N GLU A 35 -8.68 9.96 14.46
CA GLU A 35 -7.23 9.93 14.68
C GLU A 35 -6.55 11.01 13.84
N SER A 36 -5.72 11.84 14.46
CA SER A 36 -4.96 12.84 13.72
C SER A 36 -3.75 12.19 13.05
N VAL A 37 -3.61 12.42 11.75
CA VAL A 37 -2.55 11.88 10.91
C VAL A 37 -1.62 13.02 10.48
N PRO A 38 -0.29 12.86 10.61
CA PRO A 38 0.65 13.87 10.16
C PRO A 38 0.85 13.80 8.65
N VAL A 39 0.66 14.93 7.95
CA VAL A 39 1.03 15.10 6.55
C VAL A 39 2.27 15.98 6.48
N HIS A 40 3.40 15.38 6.10
CA HIS A 40 4.71 16.02 6.18
C HIS A 40 4.95 16.93 4.98
N GLY A 41 5.24 18.20 5.25
CA GLY A 41 5.69 19.15 4.24
C GLY A 41 7.15 18.92 3.86
N ARG A 42 7.47 19.05 2.58
CA ARG A 42 8.85 19.04 2.08
C ARG A 42 9.51 20.40 2.29
N GLY A 43 10.83 20.39 2.52
CA GLY A 43 11.60 21.60 2.76
C GLY A 43 11.19 22.27 4.07
N ASN A 44 10.84 23.55 4.02
CA ASN A 44 10.47 24.36 5.19
C ASN A 44 8.96 24.39 5.45
N PHE A 45 8.16 23.61 4.71
CA PHE A 45 6.72 23.56 4.91
C PHE A 45 6.37 22.82 6.22
N PRO A 46 5.43 23.36 7.03
CA PRO A 46 5.07 22.74 8.30
C PRO A 46 4.39 21.38 8.09
N THR A 47 4.50 20.49 9.07
CA THR A 47 3.71 19.26 9.09
C THR A 47 2.26 19.59 9.45
N LEU A 48 1.32 19.15 8.63
CA LEU A 48 -0.11 19.32 8.88
C LEU A 48 -0.60 18.22 9.81
N SER A 49 -1.46 18.55 10.76
CA SER A 49 -2.13 17.59 11.64
C SER A 49 -3.60 17.50 11.22
N VAL A 50 -3.94 16.47 10.46
CA VAL A 50 -5.26 16.37 9.79
C VAL A 50 -6.02 15.16 10.27
N ARG A 51 -7.34 15.27 10.43
CA ARG A 51 -8.21 14.12 10.68
C ARG A 51 -8.84 13.66 9.36
N PRO A 52 -8.91 12.35 9.08
CA PRO A 52 -9.57 11.86 7.86
C PRO A 52 -11.01 12.35 7.73
N ARG A 53 -11.76 12.43 8.84
CA ARG A 53 -13.10 13.02 8.88
C ARG A 53 -13.13 14.45 8.32
N GLN A 54 -12.23 15.30 8.80
CA GLN A 54 -12.16 16.70 8.41
C GLN A 54 -11.79 16.84 6.92
N ILE A 55 -10.82 16.05 6.45
CA ILE A 55 -10.46 16.03 5.03
C ILE A 55 -11.67 15.67 4.17
N VAL A 56 -12.38 14.60 4.53
CA VAL A 56 -13.54 14.14 3.76
C VAL A 56 -14.63 15.22 3.72
N GLN A 57 -14.95 15.85 4.85
CA GLN A 57 -15.98 16.88 4.91
C GLN A 57 -15.61 18.10 4.07
N VAL A 58 -14.41 18.65 4.27
CA VAL A 58 -13.96 19.86 3.54
C VAL A 58 -13.87 19.58 2.04
N VAL A 59 -13.23 18.48 1.64
CA VAL A 59 -13.09 18.12 0.21
C VAL A 59 -14.46 17.88 -0.43
N ARG A 60 -15.38 17.16 0.25
CA ARG A 60 -16.73 16.94 -0.26
C ARG A 60 -17.48 18.26 -0.47
N SER A 61 -17.53 19.12 0.55
CA SER A 61 -18.22 20.40 0.46
C SER A 61 -17.64 21.30 -0.63
N CYS A 62 -16.31 21.34 -0.78
CA CYS A 62 -15.66 22.12 -1.82
C CYS A 62 -15.90 21.57 -3.22
N LEU A 63 -15.94 20.24 -3.41
CA LEU A 63 -16.28 19.62 -4.69
C LEU A 63 -17.72 19.96 -5.10
N GLU A 64 -18.67 19.78 -4.19
CA GLU A 64 -20.09 20.07 -4.44
C GLU A 64 -20.32 21.56 -4.73
N ALA A 65 -19.64 22.47 -4.01
CA ALA A 65 -19.70 23.91 -4.26
C ALA A 65 -19.15 24.31 -5.63
N ASN A 66 -18.21 23.54 -6.19
CA ASN A 66 -17.66 23.74 -7.53
C ASN A 66 -18.41 22.94 -8.62
N GLY A 67 -19.56 22.35 -8.30
CA GLY A 67 -20.41 21.65 -9.27
C GLY A 67 -20.00 20.21 -9.59
N ILE A 68 -19.10 19.62 -8.79
CA ILE A 68 -18.75 18.20 -8.88
C ILE A 68 -19.60 17.43 -7.89
N ALA A 69 -20.55 16.63 -8.39
CA ALA A 69 -21.39 15.78 -7.56
C ALA A 69 -20.56 14.69 -6.88
N VAL A 70 -20.73 14.54 -5.55
CA VAL A 70 -20.14 13.47 -4.75
C VAL A 70 -21.26 12.53 -4.31
N HIS A 71 -21.31 11.34 -4.93
CA HIS A 71 -22.39 10.37 -4.71
C HIS A 71 -22.29 9.65 -3.37
N ASN A 72 -21.06 9.34 -2.96
CA ASN A 72 -20.73 8.79 -1.65
C ASN A 72 -19.23 8.87 -1.41
N VAL A 73 -18.84 8.77 -0.14
CA VAL A 73 -17.44 8.61 0.26
C VAL A 73 -17.24 7.28 0.96
N ARG A 74 -16.14 6.59 0.65
CA ARG A 74 -15.85 5.24 1.13
C ARG A 74 -14.44 5.13 1.69
N LEU A 75 -14.28 4.40 2.79
CA LEU A 75 -12.97 3.93 3.25
C LEU A 75 -12.67 2.60 2.57
N ASN A 76 -11.50 2.45 1.96
CA ASN A 76 -11.07 1.27 1.22
C ASN A 76 -9.79 0.65 1.83
N GLY A 77 -9.34 -0.46 1.23
CA GLY A 77 -8.02 -1.03 1.42
C GLY A 77 -7.84 -1.66 2.80
N SER A 78 -6.59 -1.70 3.25
CA SER A 78 -6.24 -2.36 4.52
C SER A 78 -6.92 -1.74 5.75
N ALA A 79 -7.25 -0.44 5.69
CA ALA A 79 -7.97 0.25 6.75
C ALA A 79 -9.40 -0.27 6.89
N ALA A 80 -10.12 -0.49 5.79
CA ALA A 80 -11.45 -1.09 5.83
C ALA A 80 -11.41 -2.51 6.42
N SER A 81 -10.46 -3.34 5.99
CA SER A 81 -10.27 -4.68 6.55
C SER A 81 -9.95 -4.64 8.05
N HIS A 82 -9.16 -3.66 8.51
CA HIS A 82 -8.85 -3.48 9.93
C HIS A 82 -10.07 -3.06 10.76
N VAL A 83 -10.93 -2.19 10.22
CA VAL A 83 -12.22 -1.84 10.85
C VAL A 83 -13.07 -3.09 11.04
N LEU A 84 -13.20 -3.91 9.99
CA LEU A 84 -14.03 -5.11 10.02
C LEU A 84 -13.46 -6.18 10.96
N HIS A 85 -12.14 -6.38 10.96
CA HIS A 85 -11.45 -7.34 11.80
C HIS A 85 -10.03 -6.88 12.19
N HIS A 86 -9.87 -6.41 13.43
CA HIS A 86 -8.64 -5.81 13.93
C HIS A 86 -7.44 -6.79 14.00
N ASN A 87 -7.69 -8.09 14.17
CA ASN A 87 -6.68 -9.13 14.33
C ASN A 87 -6.33 -9.88 13.03
N SER A 88 -6.59 -9.28 11.87
CA SER A 88 -6.29 -9.87 10.56
C SER A 88 -4.79 -10.12 10.33
N GLY A 89 -3.90 -9.47 11.08
CA GLY A 89 -2.44 -9.54 10.88
C GLY A 89 -1.95 -8.73 9.68
N LEU A 90 -2.84 -8.05 8.96
CA LEU A 90 -2.51 -7.12 7.88
C LEU A 90 -2.08 -5.75 8.41
N GLY A 91 -2.57 -5.37 9.59
CA GLY A 91 -2.53 -3.97 10.03
C GLY A 91 -3.27 -3.08 9.03
N TYR A 92 -3.10 -1.77 9.14
CA TYR A 92 -3.43 -0.85 8.06
C TYR A 92 -2.31 0.16 7.92
N LYS A 93 -1.96 0.43 6.67
CA LYS A 93 -0.84 1.30 6.34
C LYS A 93 -1.38 2.63 5.84
N ASP A 94 -1.96 2.62 4.66
CA ASP A 94 -2.49 3.80 4.01
C ASP A 94 -3.99 3.96 4.34
N LEU A 95 -4.45 5.21 4.38
CA LEU A 95 -5.84 5.58 4.51
C LEU A 95 -6.39 5.91 3.12
N ASP A 96 -7.00 4.90 2.50
CA ASP A 96 -7.56 5.00 1.16
C ASP A 96 -9.00 5.51 1.23
N LEU A 97 -9.21 6.76 0.85
CA LEU A 97 -10.52 7.40 0.78
C LEU A 97 -10.97 7.51 -0.67
N ILE A 98 -12.08 6.85 -0.99
CA ILE A 98 -12.69 6.88 -2.33
C ILE A 98 -13.87 7.84 -2.31
N PHE A 99 -13.82 8.87 -3.16
CA PHE A 99 -14.92 9.76 -3.49
C PHE A 99 -15.53 9.28 -4.81
N ALA A 100 -16.77 8.81 -4.77
CA ALA A 100 -17.52 8.48 -5.98
C ALA A 100 -18.04 9.78 -6.60
N VAL A 101 -17.49 10.19 -7.75
CA VAL A 101 -17.71 11.51 -8.36
C VAL A 101 -17.92 11.41 -9.87
N ASP A 102 -18.58 12.41 -10.46
CA ASP A 102 -18.74 12.50 -11.92
C ASP A 102 -17.53 13.17 -12.59
N LEU A 103 -16.69 12.42 -13.32
CA LEU A 103 -15.49 12.94 -14.00
C LEU A 103 -15.68 13.00 -15.52
N LYS A 104 -16.74 13.66 -15.96
CA LYS A 104 -17.19 13.67 -17.36
C LYS A 104 -16.25 14.41 -18.32
N SER A 105 -15.46 15.37 -17.86
CA SER A 105 -14.56 16.19 -18.68
C SER A 105 -13.16 16.29 -18.09
N GLU A 106 -12.20 16.73 -18.92
CA GLU A 106 -10.84 17.10 -18.50
C GLU A 106 -10.84 18.20 -17.43
N ASP A 107 -11.71 19.18 -17.57
CA ASP A 107 -11.86 20.28 -16.60
C ASP A 107 -12.27 19.77 -15.22
N ALA A 108 -13.08 18.70 -15.14
CA ALA A 108 -13.44 18.08 -13.88
C ALA A 108 -12.22 17.50 -13.16
N PHE A 109 -11.26 16.89 -13.88
CA PHE A 109 -10.02 16.39 -13.27
C PHE A 109 -9.15 17.53 -12.72
N GLN A 110 -9.05 18.63 -13.47
CA GLN A 110 -8.28 19.79 -13.03
C GLN A 110 -8.95 20.46 -11.81
N MET A 111 -10.27 20.57 -11.82
CA MET A 111 -11.06 21.10 -10.70
C MET A 111 -10.94 20.25 -9.45
N VAL A 112 -10.98 18.91 -9.54
CA VAL A 112 -10.71 18.02 -8.40
C VAL A 112 -9.34 18.29 -7.80
N LYS A 113 -8.31 18.39 -8.66
CA LYS A 113 -6.95 18.67 -8.22
C LYS A 113 -6.86 20.03 -7.51
N ASP A 114 -7.46 21.07 -8.08
CA ASP A 114 -7.40 22.42 -7.55
C ASP A 114 -8.14 22.51 -6.21
N VAL A 115 -9.33 21.92 -6.12
CA VAL A 115 -10.10 21.80 -4.86
C VAL A 115 -9.27 21.13 -3.76
N VAL A 116 -8.62 19.99 -4.04
CA VAL A 116 -7.82 19.29 -3.02
C VAL A 116 -6.62 20.12 -2.59
N LEU A 117 -5.93 20.79 -3.52
CA LEU A 117 -4.80 21.65 -3.19
C LEU A 117 -5.24 22.88 -2.38
N ASP A 118 -6.39 23.47 -2.70
CA ASP A 118 -6.95 24.59 -1.95
C ASP A 118 -7.37 24.15 -0.55
N CYS A 119 -7.96 22.96 -0.39
CA CYS A 119 -8.27 22.39 0.94
C CYS A 119 -7.00 22.24 1.81
N LEU A 120 -5.82 22.00 1.22
CA LEU A 120 -4.57 21.93 1.99
C LEU A 120 -4.19 23.27 2.63
N LEU A 121 -4.59 24.40 2.05
CA LEU A 121 -4.39 25.72 2.66
C LEU A 121 -5.13 25.86 3.98
N ASP A 122 -6.32 25.25 4.09
CA ASP A 122 -7.16 25.32 5.28
C ASP A 122 -6.55 24.53 6.45
N PHE A 123 -5.76 23.51 6.15
CA PHE A 123 -5.07 22.70 7.16
C PHE A 123 -3.74 23.28 7.63
N LEU A 124 -3.27 24.39 7.05
CA LEU A 124 -2.06 25.07 7.52
C LEU A 124 -2.25 25.63 8.94
N PRO A 125 -1.23 25.51 9.82
CA PRO A 125 -1.33 26.01 11.18
C PRO A 125 -1.48 27.54 11.23
N GLU A 126 -2.06 28.04 12.32
CA GLU A 126 -2.18 29.47 12.58
C GLU A 126 -0.80 30.15 12.56
N GLY A 127 -0.74 31.34 11.95
CA GLY A 127 0.49 32.12 11.81
C GLY A 127 1.27 31.91 10.50
N VAL A 128 0.87 30.96 9.65
CA VAL A 128 1.41 30.85 8.29
C VAL A 128 0.79 31.91 7.38
N ASN A 129 1.61 32.71 6.71
CA ASN A 129 1.14 33.64 5.69
C ASN A 129 0.65 32.84 4.47
N LYS A 130 -0.66 32.86 4.20
CA LYS A 130 -1.29 32.14 3.09
C LYS A 130 -1.26 32.92 1.78
N ASP A 131 -1.04 34.24 1.81
CA ASP A 131 -1.16 35.15 0.65
C ASP A 131 -0.21 34.82 -0.51
N LYS A 132 0.95 34.24 -0.20
CA LYS A 132 1.98 33.89 -1.19
C LYS A 132 2.00 32.40 -1.56
N ILE A 133 1.14 31.58 -0.95
CA ILE A 133 1.14 30.14 -1.18
C ILE A 133 0.27 29.83 -2.38
N THR A 134 0.88 29.29 -3.43
CA THR A 134 0.17 28.88 -4.65
C THR A 134 -0.20 27.39 -4.60
N PRO A 135 -1.21 26.94 -5.35
CA PRO A 135 -1.54 25.51 -5.47
C PRO A 135 -0.35 24.66 -5.94
N MET A 136 0.48 25.20 -6.83
CA MET A 136 1.69 24.51 -7.32
C MET A 136 2.70 24.30 -6.18
N THR A 137 2.87 25.29 -5.31
CA THR A 137 3.76 25.19 -4.15
C THR A 137 3.27 24.12 -3.16
N LEU A 138 1.96 24.06 -2.91
CA LEU A 138 1.36 23.01 -2.05
C LEU A 138 1.52 21.62 -2.67
N LYS A 139 1.34 21.51 -3.98
CA LYS A 139 1.56 20.25 -4.70
C LYS A 139 2.99 19.76 -4.49
N GLU A 140 3.99 20.62 -4.64
CA GLU A 140 5.39 20.25 -4.44
C GLU A 140 5.73 19.95 -2.98
N ALA A 141 5.08 20.64 -2.04
CA ALA A 141 5.31 20.48 -0.61
C ALA A 141 4.68 19.21 -0.03
N TYR A 142 3.43 18.90 -0.37
CA TYR A 142 2.62 17.91 0.36
C TYR A 142 2.19 16.69 -0.47
N VAL A 143 2.13 16.81 -1.80
CA VAL A 143 1.67 15.71 -2.67
C VAL A 143 2.86 14.80 -3.00
N GLN A 144 2.79 13.56 -2.54
CA GLN A 144 3.80 12.55 -2.85
C GLN A 144 3.61 11.95 -4.24
N LYS A 145 2.35 11.70 -4.61
CA LYS A 145 1.99 11.03 -5.86
C LYS A 145 0.68 11.59 -6.38
N LEU A 146 0.65 11.89 -7.67
CA LEU A 146 -0.55 12.31 -8.40
C LEU A 146 -0.72 11.42 -9.62
N VAL A 147 -1.89 10.83 -9.78
CA VAL A 147 -2.22 9.94 -10.90
C VAL A 147 -3.54 10.36 -11.50
N LYS A 148 -3.59 10.40 -12.82
CA LYS A 148 -4.82 10.61 -13.58
C LYS A 148 -4.97 9.48 -14.59
N VAL A 149 -6.13 8.85 -14.60
CA VAL A 149 -6.49 7.82 -15.59
C VAL A 149 -7.80 8.25 -16.23
N CYS A 150 -7.77 8.43 -17.55
CA CYS A 150 -8.92 8.81 -18.35
C CYS A 150 -8.90 7.93 -19.61
N THR A 151 -9.63 6.83 -19.55
CA THR A 151 -9.78 5.85 -20.63
C THR A 151 -11.27 5.52 -20.79
N ASP A 152 -11.63 4.75 -21.82
CA ASP A 152 -13.01 4.36 -22.07
C ASP A 152 -13.64 3.53 -20.94
N THR A 153 -12.82 2.85 -20.13
CA THR A 153 -13.28 1.94 -19.06
C THR A 153 -12.93 2.42 -17.66
N ASP A 154 -11.77 3.07 -17.50
CA ASP A 154 -11.28 3.60 -16.24
C ASP A 154 -11.17 5.13 -16.30
N ARG A 155 -11.92 5.81 -15.41
CA ARG A 155 -11.92 7.27 -15.23
C ARG A 155 -11.80 7.59 -13.74
N TRP A 156 -10.59 7.92 -13.31
CA TRP A 156 -10.31 8.22 -11.91
C TRP A 156 -9.03 9.04 -11.72
N SER A 157 -8.95 9.73 -10.58
CA SER A 157 -7.79 10.51 -10.14
C SER A 157 -7.34 10.04 -8.75
N LEU A 158 -6.06 10.17 -8.44
CA LEU A 158 -5.50 9.86 -7.13
C LEU A 158 -4.51 10.93 -6.71
N ILE A 159 -4.66 11.42 -5.48
CA ILE A 159 -3.75 12.35 -4.82
C ILE A 159 -3.32 11.72 -3.49
N SER A 160 -2.05 11.33 -3.41
CA SER A 160 -1.45 10.72 -2.22
C SER A 160 -0.66 11.78 -1.46
N LEU A 161 -1.03 12.00 -0.20
CA LEU A 161 -0.38 12.93 0.70
C LEU A 161 0.73 12.23 1.48
N SER A 162 1.88 12.89 1.58
CA SER A 162 3.09 12.29 2.15
C SER A 162 2.96 12.13 3.67
N ASN A 163 3.11 10.90 4.15
CA ASN A 163 3.43 10.65 5.55
C ASN A 163 4.77 9.91 5.63
N ASN A 164 5.79 10.58 6.16
CA ASN A 164 7.15 10.05 6.22
C ASN A 164 7.27 8.76 7.09
N SER A 165 6.22 8.38 7.81
CA SER A 165 6.12 7.10 8.52
C SER A 165 5.54 5.96 7.67
N GLY A 166 5.28 6.21 6.37
CA GLY A 166 4.63 5.25 5.49
C GLY A 166 3.17 4.98 5.86
N LYS A 167 2.42 5.95 6.40
CA LYS A 167 0.95 5.85 6.53
C LYS A 167 0.30 6.95 5.71
N ASN A 168 0.28 6.79 4.40
CA ASN A 168 -0.15 7.85 3.50
C ASN A 168 -1.67 8.05 3.57
N VAL A 169 -2.12 9.27 3.31
CA VAL A 169 -3.54 9.55 3.08
C VAL A 169 -3.76 9.64 1.58
N GLU A 170 -4.51 8.69 1.02
CA GLU A 170 -4.77 8.62 -0.41
C GLU A 170 -6.21 9.04 -0.70
N LEU A 171 -6.36 10.15 -1.42
CA LEU A 171 -7.64 10.65 -1.89
C LEU A 171 -7.84 10.19 -3.33
N LYS A 172 -8.77 9.27 -3.54
CA LYS A 172 -9.08 8.68 -4.83
C LYS A 172 -10.46 9.14 -5.29
N PHE A 173 -10.53 9.75 -6.46
CA PHE A 173 -11.75 10.28 -7.05
C PHE A 173 -12.14 9.38 -8.22
N VAL A 174 -13.25 8.67 -8.10
CA VAL A 174 -13.62 7.59 -9.01
C VAL A 174 -14.96 7.88 -9.67
N ASP A 175 -14.95 7.93 -10.99
CA ASP A 175 -16.15 7.90 -11.84
C ASP A 175 -16.39 6.45 -12.28
N SER A 176 -15.42 5.87 -13.00
CA SER A 176 -15.42 4.46 -13.36
C SER A 176 -14.10 3.79 -13.01
N LEU A 177 -14.17 2.60 -12.41
CA LEU A 177 -13.01 1.79 -12.08
C LEU A 177 -13.34 0.33 -12.30
N ARG A 178 -12.70 -0.26 -13.30
CA ARG A 178 -12.86 -1.66 -13.65
C ARG A 178 -12.31 -2.58 -12.56
N ARG A 179 -11.12 -2.25 -12.04
CA ARG A 179 -10.36 -3.11 -11.11
C ARG A 179 -10.39 -2.55 -9.71
N GLN A 180 -11.25 -3.12 -8.88
CA GLN A 180 -11.51 -2.58 -7.54
C GLN A 180 -10.84 -3.38 -6.42
N PHE A 181 -10.39 -4.61 -6.67
CA PHE A 181 -9.70 -5.46 -5.70
C PHE A 181 -8.72 -6.41 -6.38
N GLU A 182 -7.81 -6.99 -5.59
CA GLU A 182 -6.90 -8.04 -6.04
C GLU A 182 -7.21 -9.38 -5.36
N PHE A 183 -7.44 -9.37 -4.04
CA PHE A 183 -7.87 -10.51 -3.25
C PHE A 183 -9.12 -10.18 -2.44
N SER A 184 -9.80 -11.20 -1.92
CA SER A 184 -11.01 -11.02 -1.09
C SER A 184 -10.73 -10.19 0.16
N VAL A 185 -9.56 -10.37 0.78
CA VAL A 185 -9.18 -9.76 2.06
C VAL A 185 -8.94 -8.25 2.01
N ASP A 186 -8.80 -7.67 0.81
CA ASP A 186 -8.63 -6.24 0.56
C ASP A 186 -9.77 -5.63 -0.30
N SER A 187 -10.87 -6.38 -0.44
CA SER A 187 -12.02 -5.99 -1.27
C SER A 187 -13.09 -5.15 -0.55
N PHE A 188 -12.83 -4.74 0.69
CA PHE A 188 -13.83 -4.08 1.52
C PHE A 188 -13.84 -2.57 1.30
N GLN A 189 -15.04 -2.03 1.11
CA GLN A 189 -15.30 -0.59 1.07
C GLN A 189 -16.39 -0.26 2.09
N ILE A 190 -16.15 0.68 2.98
CA ILE A 190 -17.11 1.09 4.01
C ILE A 190 -17.66 2.46 3.65
N ILE A 191 -18.98 2.57 3.46
CA ILE A 191 -19.66 3.81 3.10
C ILE A 191 -19.69 4.73 4.34
N LEU A 192 -19.16 5.94 4.21
CA LEU A 192 -18.94 6.86 5.32
C LEU A 192 -20.09 7.83 5.55
N ASP A 193 -20.97 8.03 4.56
CA ASP A 193 -21.97 9.09 4.53
C ASP A 193 -22.84 9.15 5.79
N SER A 194 -23.38 8.02 6.26
CA SER A 194 -24.20 7.97 7.49
C SER A 194 -23.44 8.45 8.72
N LEU A 195 -22.15 8.15 8.79
CA LEU A 195 -21.28 8.51 9.92
C LEU A 195 -20.87 9.99 9.86
N LEU A 196 -20.62 10.51 8.66
CA LEU A 196 -20.34 11.93 8.43
C LEU A 196 -21.57 12.78 8.79
N LEU A 197 -22.74 12.41 8.28
CA LEU A 197 -24.01 13.08 8.57
C LEU A 197 -24.33 13.09 10.07
N PHE A 198 -24.13 11.95 10.74
CA PHE A 198 -24.32 11.86 12.19
C PHE A 198 -23.44 12.88 12.94
N SER A 199 -22.20 13.09 12.47
CA SER A 199 -21.26 14.02 13.10
C SER A 199 -21.63 15.48 12.89
N GLU A 200 -22.37 15.79 11.83
CA GLU A 200 -22.85 17.15 11.51
C GLU A 200 -24.14 17.48 12.25
N CYS A 201 -24.99 16.48 12.51
CA CYS A 201 -26.32 16.68 13.09
C CYS A 201 -26.43 16.35 14.59
N SER A 202 -25.55 15.52 15.14
CA SER A 202 -25.64 15.07 16.54
C SER A 202 -24.70 15.85 17.46
N GLU A 203 -25.26 16.46 18.51
CA GLU A 203 -24.49 17.04 19.62
C GLU A 203 -23.97 15.98 20.60
N ASN A 204 -24.62 14.81 20.65
CA ASN A 204 -24.27 13.74 21.56
C ASN A 204 -23.20 12.80 20.96
N PRO A 205 -22.24 12.31 21.78
CA PRO A 205 -21.28 11.33 21.34
C PRO A 205 -21.96 9.98 21.04
N MET A 206 -21.35 9.18 20.16
CA MET A 206 -21.87 7.85 19.86
C MET A 206 -21.75 6.91 21.06
N SER A 207 -22.75 6.04 21.18
CA SER A 207 -22.79 4.93 22.14
C SER A 207 -23.36 3.68 21.48
N GLU A 208 -23.28 2.53 22.15
CA GLU A 208 -23.82 1.27 21.63
C GLU A 208 -25.32 1.33 21.31
N ASN A 209 -26.09 2.13 22.05
CA ASN A 209 -27.52 2.31 21.82
C ASN A 209 -27.85 3.53 20.94
N PHE A 210 -26.83 4.31 20.55
CA PHE A 210 -26.99 5.54 19.79
C PHE A 210 -25.80 5.74 18.85
N HIS A 211 -25.89 5.11 17.67
CA HIS A 211 -24.90 5.22 16.61
C HIS A 211 -25.60 5.11 15.24
N PRO A 212 -25.03 5.69 14.17
CA PRO A 212 -25.59 5.56 12.83
C PRO A 212 -25.46 4.12 12.33
N THR A 213 -26.34 3.74 11.41
CA THR A 213 -26.22 2.51 10.64
C THR A 213 -25.20 2.73 9.52
N VAL A 214 -24.10 1.97 9.58
CA VAL A 214 -23.01 2.03 8.60
C VAL A 214 -23.00 0.74 7.77
N THR A 215 -22.89 0.88 6.46
CA THR A 215 -22.91 -0.25 5.52
C THR A 215 -21.53 -0.48 4.93
N GLY A 216 -21.08 -1.72 4.95
CA GLY A 216 -19.90 -2.20 4.24
C GLY A 216 -20.29 -2.91 2.95
N GLU A 217 -19.45 -2.78 1.94
CA GLU A 217 -19.53 -3.49 0.67
C GLU A 217 -18.27 -4.31 0.45
N SER A 218 -18.40 -5.52 -0.08
CA SER A 218 -17.30 -6.30 -0.62
C SER A 218 -17.37 -6.31 -2.14
N VAL A 219 -16.41 -5.66 -2.80
CA VAL A 219 -16.33 -5.66 -4.27
C VAL A 219 -15.83 -7.00 -4.83
N TYR A 220 -15.45 -7.95 -3.96
CA TYR A 220 -15.24 -9.36 -4.31
C TYR A 220 -16.56 -10.06 -4.65
N GLY A 221 -17.69 -9.56 -4.13
CA GLY A 221 -19.05 -9.94 -4.52
C GLY A 221 -19.90 -10.52 -3.40
N ASP A 222 -19.35 -11.35 -2.51
CA ASP A 222 -20.05 -11.82 -1.31
C ASP A 222 -19.32 -11.33 -0.06
N PHE A 223 -20.02 -10.55 0.77
CA PHE A 223 -19.44 -9.91 1.94
C PHE A 223 -19.06 -10.92 3.02
N GLU A 224 -19.94 -11.87 3.30
CA GLU A 224 -19.72 -12.84 4.38
C GLU A 224 -18.63 -13.85 4.00
N GLU A 225 -18.55 -14.23 2.71
CA GLU A 225 -17.44 -15.05 2.21
C GLU A 225 -16.09 -14.31 2.33
N ALA A 226 -16.02 -13.05 1.91
CA ALA A 226 -14.81 -12.25 2.07
C ALA A 226 -14.45 -12.06 3.55
N MET A 227 -15.44 -11.90 4.42
CA MET A 227 -15.26 -11.76 5.86
C MET A 227 -14.73 -13.06 6.49
N ASP A 228 -15.19 -14.23 6.04
CA ASP A 228 -14.65 -15.53 6.43
C ASP A 228 -13.18 -15.66 6.00
N HIS A 229 -12.88 -15.31 4.74
CA HIS A 229 -11.50 -15.29 4.26
C HIS A 229 -10.58 -14.39 5.11
N LEU A 230 -11.07 -13.22 5.52
CA LEU A 230 -10.29 -12.30 6.37
C LEU A 230 -10.07 -12.85 7.79
N LYS A 231 -11.06 -13.52 8.38
CA LYS A 231 -10.96 -14.14 9.72
C LYS A 231 -10.04 -15.37 9.72
N ASN A 232 -10.16 -16.21 8.70
CA ASN A 232 -9.43 -17.47 8.57
C ASN A 232 -8.09 -17.34 7.83
N ARG A 233 -7.73 -16.11 7.43
CA ARG A 233 -6.51 -15.77 6.69
C ARG A 233 -6.39 -16.57 5.38
N ILE A 234 -7.43 -16.53 4.56
CA ILE A 234 -7.50 -17.22 3.28
C ILE A 234 -7.17 -16.26 2.13
N ILE A 235 -6.36 -16.71 1.18
CA ILE A 235 -6.07 -16.01 -0.08
C ILE A 235 -7.01 -16.56 -1.14
N ALA A 236 -7.94 -15.71 -1.59
CA ALA A 236 -8.88 -16.02 -2.66
C ALA A 236 -9.03 -14.81 -3.60
N THR A 237 -9.28 -15.09 -4.87
CA THR A 237 -9.62 -14.09 -5.90
C THR A 237 -10.60 -14.72 -6.89
N ARG A 238 -11.50 -13.92 -7.47
CA ARG A 238 -12.47 -14.36 -8.48
C ARG A 238 -12.07 -13.91 -9.89
N ASN A 239 -11.21 -12.89 -10.00
CA ASN A 239 -10.84 -12.23 -11.23
C ASN A 239 -9.31 -12.24 -11.42
N PRO A 240 -8.70 -13.43 -11.59
CA PRO A 240 -7.25 -13.54 -11.77
C PRO A 240 -6.77 -12.70 -12.95
N GLU A 241 -7.57 -12.55 -14.00
CA GLU A 241 -7.27 -11.78 -15.21
C GLU A 241 -7.09 -10.27 -14.99
N GLU A 242 -7.55 -9.75 -13.85
CA GLU A 242 -7.46 -8.33 -13.51
C GLU A 242 -6.23 -8.00 -12.66
N ILE A 243 -5.59 -9.01 -12.07
CA ILE A 243 -4.38 -8.86 -11.28
C ILE A 243 -3.24 -8.38 -12.18
N ARG A 244 -2.54 -7.31 -11.76
CA ARG A 244 -1.32 -6.80 -12.40
C ARG A 244 -0.07 -7.39 -11.73
N GLY A 245 1.12 -7.07 -12.24
CA GLY A 245 2.40 -7.56 -11.74
C GLY A 245 2.61 -7.31 -10.25
N GLY A 246 2.09 -6.19 -9.72
CA GLY A 246 2.12 -5.90 -8.28
C GLY A 246 1.40 -6.93 -7.40
N GLY A 247 0.43 -7.66 -7.95
CA GLY A 247 -0.30 -8.72 -7.25
C GLY A 247 0.59 -9.87 -6.79
N LEU A 248 1.69 -10.17 -7.51
CA LEU A 248 2.67 -11.16 -7.07
C LEU A 248 3.34 -10.76 -5.74
N LEU A 249 3.71 -9.48 -5.61
CA LEU A 249 4.35 -8.95 -4.40
C LEU A 249 3.36 -8.97 -3.23
N LYS A 250 2.12 -8.59 -3.47
CA LYS A 250 1.05 -8.66 -2.46
C LYS A 250 0.74 -10.08 -2.03
N TYR A 251 0.68 -11.02 -2.97
CA TYR A 251 0.53 -12.43 -2.67
C TYR A 251 1.64 -12.94 -1.74
N CYS A 252 2.90 -12.61 -2.03
CA CYS A 252 4.03 -13.01 -1.17
C CYS A 252 3.95 -12.36 0.22
N ASN A 253 3.51 -11.10 0.32
CA ASN A 253 3.26 -10.42 1.59
C ASN A 253 2.15 -11.11 2.41
N LEU A 254 1.05 -11.52 1.78
CA LEU A 254 -0.01 -12.30 2.43
C LEU A 254 0.52 -13.61 3.01
N LEU A 255 1.34 -14.36 2.24
CA LEU A 255 1.96 -15.60 2.72
C LEU A 255 2.84 -15.38 3.97
N VAL A 256 3.69 -14.35 3.98
CA VAL A 256 4.55 -14.01 5.13
C VAL A 256 3.77 -13.53 6.36
N ARG A 257 2.53 -13.09 6.16
CA ARG A 257 1.57 -12.77 7.23
C ARG A 257 0.73 -13.96 7.67
N GLY A 258 1.02 -15.15 7.14
CA GLY A 258 0.40 -16.41 7.53
C GLY A 258 -0.94 -16.68 6.84
N PHE A 259 -1.24 -15.96 5.76
CA PHE A 259 -2.39 -16.28 4.92
C PHE A 259 -2.10 -17.52 4.08
N LYS A 260 -3.12 -18.32 3.83
CA LYS A 260 -3.02 -19.57 3.08
C LYS A 260 -3.97 -19.56 1.88
N PRO A 261 -3.59 -20.17 0.76
CA PRO A 261 -4.50 -20.37 -0.37
C PRO A 261 -5.76 -21.15 0.03
N ASN A 262 -6.92 -20.81 -0.57
CA ASN A 262 -8.13 -21.61 -0.39
C ASN A 262 -8.01 -23.02 -1.00
N SER A 263 -7.29 -23.13 -2.12
CA SER A 263 -7.09 -24.36 -2.90
C SER A 263 -5.67 -24.39 -3.45
N GLU A 264 -4.93 -25.50 -3.24
CA GLU A 264 -3.55 -25.64 -3.72
C GLU A 264 -3.48 -25.69 -5.27
N ALA A 265 -4.45 -26.36 -5.90
CA ALA A 265 -4.50 -26.51 -7.35
C ALA A 265 -4.74 -25.17 -8.04
N ASP A 266 -5.75 -24.43 -7.60
CA ASP A 266 -6.08 -23.10 -8.14
C ASP A 266 -4.96 -22.11 -7.88
N MET A 267 -4.30 -22.23 -6.72
CA MET A 267 -3.18 -21.36 -6.38
C MET A 267 -1.97 -21.58 -7.29
N LYS A 268 -1.66 -22.83 -7.69
CA LYS A 268 -0.57 -23.06 -8.65
C LYS A 268 -0.87 -22.43 -10.00
N ALA A 269 -2.12 -22.43 -10.45
CA ALA A 269 -2.52 -21.70 -11.65
C ALA A 269 -2.37 -20.18 -11.47
N LEU A 270 -2.83 -19.65 -10.33
CA LEU A 270 -2.75 -18.23 -10.00
C LEU A 270 -1.30 -17.74 -9.89
N GLN A 271 -0.40 -18.51 -9.27
CA GLN A 271 1.03 -18.19 -9.18
C GLN A 271 1.67 -18.08 -10.57
N ARG A 272 1.37 -19.02 -11.49
CA ARG A 272 1.86 -18.93 -12.87
C ARG A 272 1.37 -17.65 -13.55
N TYR A 273 0.09 -17.33 -13.38
CA TYR A 273 -0.50 -16.09 -13.92
C TYR A 273 0.19 -14.84 -13.36
N MET A 274 0.33 -14.75 -12.03
CA MET A 274 0.98 -13.61 -11.36
C MET A 274 2.45 -13.46 -11.77
N CYS A 275 3.21 -14.56 -11.88
CA CYS A 275 4.58 -14.53 -12.38
C CYS A 275 4.63 -14.03 -13.83
N SER A 276 3.82 -14.58 -14.73
CA SER A 276 3.75 -14.09 -16.12
C SER A 276 3.39 -12.62 -16.20
N ARG A 277 2.39 -12.16 -15.44
CA ARG A 277 1.98 -10.75 -15.44
C ARG A 277 3.04 -9.83 -14.84
N TYR A 278 3.78 -10.29 -13.84
CA TYR A 278 4.92 -9.58 -13.26
C TYR A 278 6.00 -9.29 -14.31
N PHE A 279 6.40 -10.30 -15.10
CA PHE A 279 7.40 -10.10 -16.16
C PHE A 279 6.89 -9.24 -17.31
N ILE A 280 5.60 -9.31 -17.66
CA ILE A 280 5.04 -8.46 -18.72
C ILE A 280 4.93 -7.00 -18.25
N ASP A 281 4.56 -6.76 -17.00
CA ASP A 281 4.43 -5.41 -16.46
C ASP A 281 5.79 -4.78 -16.11
N PHE A 282 6.80 -5.59 -15.74
CA PHE A 282 8.15 -5.15 -15.38
C PHE A 282 9.22 -5.95 -16.14
N PRO A 283 9.38 -5.71 -17.45
CA PRO A 283 10.32 -6.49 -18.27
C PRO A 283 11.78 -6.16 -17.97
N ASP A 284 12.08 -4.95 -17.52
CA ASP A 284 13.43 -4.49 -17.20
C ASP A 284 13.85 -4.83 -15.76
N ILE A 285 15.09 -5.30 -15.60
CA ILE A 285 15.62 -5.72 -14.29
C ILE A 285 15.82 -4.55 -13.34
N GLY A 286 16.18 -3.36 -13.85
CA GLY A 286 16.32 -2.14 -13.05
C GLY A 286 14.96 -1.66 -12.55
N GLU A 287 13.91 -1.77 -13.36
CA GLU A 287 12.54 -1.52 -12.91
C GLU A 287 12.11 -2.53 -11.84
N GLN A 288 12.36 -3.82 -12.03
CA GLN A 288 12.06 -4.84 -11.02
C GLN A 288 12.74 -4.53 -9.68
N GLN A 289 14.03 -4.19 -9.70
CA GLN A 289 14.78 -3.79 -8.50
C GLN A 289 14.12 -2.62 -7.78
N ARG A 290 13.88 -1.52 -8.49
CA ARG A 290 13.24 -0.33 -7.90
C ARG A 290 11.85 -0.65 -7.33
N LYS A 291 11.06 -1.49 -8.01
CA LYS A 291 9.73 -1.90 -7.53
C LYS A 291 9.84 -2.73 -6.25
N LEU A 292 10.78 -3.68 -6.18
CA LEU A 292 11.00 -4.49 -4.99
C LEU A 292 11.48 -3.64 -3.80
N GLU A 293 12.48 -2.79 -4.00
CA GLU A 293 13.01 -1.89 -2.96
C GLU A 293 11.92 -0.96 -2.43
N CYS A 294 11.16 -0.30 -3.32
CA CYS A 294 10.02 0.52 -2.92
C CYS A 294 8.96 -0.31 -2.17
N TYR A 295 8.66 -1.53 -2.62
CA TYR A 295 7.67 -2.39 -1.95
C TYR A 295 8.12 -2.76 -0.52
N LEU A 296 9.38 -3.15 -0.34
CA LEU A 296 9.93 -3.51 0.96
C LEU A 296 9.94 -2.31 1.92
N GLN A 297 10.40 -1.15 1.45
CA GLN A 297 10.41 0.08 2.24
C GLN A 297 8.99 0.48 2.65
N ASN A 298 8.02 0.29 1.76
CA ASN A 298 6.64 0.69 1.99
C ASN A 298 5.87 -0.28 2.90
N HIS A 299 6.00 -1.59 2.73
CA HIS A 299 5.10 -2.56 3.39
C HIS A 299 5.67 -3.20 4.66
N PHE A 300 6.95 -2.94 4.99
CA PHE A 300 7.65 -3.55 6.11
C PHE A 300 8.28 -2.51 7.06
N VAL A 301 7.65 -1.34 7.19
CA VAL A 301 7.99 -0.37 8.26
C VAL A 301 7.57 -0.95 9.61
N GLY A 302 8.51 -1.06 10.56
CA GLY A 302 8.28 -1.68 11.86
C GLY A 302 8.17 -3.22 11.83
N MET A 303 8.43 -3.83 10.68
CA MET A 303 8.50 -5.28 10.47
C MET A 303 9.71 -5.64 9.60
N GLU A 304 10.82 -4.95 9.84
CA GLU A 304 12.07 -5.07 9.07
C GLU A 304 12.55 -6.52 8.98
N SER A 305 12.40 -7.28 10.07
CA SER A 305 12.77 -8.71 10.15
C SER A 305 12.10 -9.57 9.08
N LYS A 306 10.84 -9.24 8.70
CA LYS A 306 10.07 -10.02 7.71
C LYS A 306 10.43 -9.70 6.26
N ARG A 307 11.27 -8.69 5.98
CA ARG A 307 11.70 -8.37 4.61
C ARG A 307 12.43 -9.55 3.97
N TYR A 308 13.30 -10.22 4.74
CA TYR A 308 14.01 -11.41 4.29
C TYR A 308 13.04 -12.55 3.95
N ASP A 309 12.09 -12.85 4.84
CA ASP A 309 11.08 -13.89 4.62
C ASP A 309 10.23 -13.61 3.36
N CYS A 310 9.91 -12.35 3.11
CA CYS A 310 9.19 -11.93 1.90
C CYS A 310 10.01 -12.15 0.63
N LEU A 311 11.29 -11.80 0.65
CA LEU A 311 12.18 -12.03 -0.48
C LEU A 311 12.37 -13.53 -0.73
N MET A 312 12.55 -14.35 0.32
CA MET A 312 12.67 -15.80 0.17
C MET A 312 11.37 -16.44 -0.33
N THR A 313 10.22 -15.94 0.12
CA THR A 313 8.91 -16.36 -0.39
C THR A 313 8.75 -16.01 -1.86
N LEU A 314 9.10 -14.79 -2.25
CA LEU A 314 9.08 -14.36 -3.65
C LEU A 314 10.03 -15.19 -4.52
N HIS A 315 11.26 -15.41 -4.04
CA HIS A 315 12.26 -16.26 -4.71
C HIS A 315 11.70 -17.65 -4.98
N ARG A 316 11.10 -18.28 -3.96
CA ARG A 316 10.48 -19.61 -4.08
C ARG A 316 9.34 -19.62 -5.10
N VAL A 317 8.41 -18.66 -5.04
CA VAL A 317 7.26 -18.58 -5.96
C VAL A 317 7.72 -18.38 -7.40
N VAL A 318 8.67 -17.46 -7.64
CA VAL A 318 9.25 -17.21 -8.97
C VAL A 318 9.97 -18.45 -9.49
N ASN A 319 10.73 -19.16 -8.64
CA ASN A 319 11.45 -20.36 -9.04
C ASN A 319 10.50 -21.50 -9.45
N GLU A 320 9.46 -21.75 -8.66
CA GLU A 320 8.51 -22.86 -8.87
C GLU A 320 7.48 -22.60 -9.97
N SER A 321 7.07 -21.34 -10.18
CA SER A 321 5.88 -21.01 -10.98
C SER A 321 6.17 -20.21 -12.26
N THR A 322 7.42 -19.87 -12.52
CA THR A 322 7.79 -19.26 -13.80
C THR A 322 7.90 -20.32 -14.89
N VAL A 323 7.14 -20.15 -15.98
CA VAL A 323 7.11 -21.06 -17.13
C VAL A 323 8.46 -21.08 -17.86
N CYS A 324 8.84 -22.23 -18.42
CA CYS A 324 10.16 -22.49 -19.03
C CYS A 324 10.58 -21.51 -20.13
N LEU A 325 9.62 -20.84 -20.78
CA LEU A 325 9.87 -19.87 -21.86
C LEU A 325 10.61 -18.60 -21.39
N MET A 326 10.68 -18.34 -20.08
CA MET A 326 11.33 -17.16 -19.49
C MET A 326 12.54 -17.54 -18.64
N GLY A 327 13.36 -18.48 -19.12
CA GLY A 327 14.46 -19.05 -18.33
C GLY A 327 15.59 -18.06 -18.02
N HIS A 328 15.86 -17.09 -18.90
CA HIS A 328 16.90 -16.08 -18.69
C HIS A 328 16.43 -15.02 -17.69
N GLU A 329 15.25 -14.45 -17.93
CA GLU A 329 14.57 -13.47 -17.09
C GLU A 329 14.39 -14.04 -15.67
N ARG A 330 13.94 -15.30 -15.56
CA ARG A 330 13.83 -16.00 -14.29
C ARG A 330 15.15 -15.98 -13.52
N ARG A 331 16.28 -16.33 -14.14
CA ARG A 331 17.58 -16.35 -13.46
C ARG A 331 18.02 -14.95 -13.04
N GLN A 332 17.81 -13.94 -13.87
CA GLN A 332 18.13 -12.56 -13.53
C GLN A 332 17.32 -12.08 -12.31
N THR A 333 16.01 -12.31 -12.29
CA THR A 333 15.13 -11.93 -11.18
C THR A 333 15.45 -12.72 -9.91
N LEU A 334 15.72 -14.03 -10.00
CA LEU A 334 16.13 -14.83 -8.83
C LEU A 334 17.44 -14.32 -8.24
N ASN A 335 18.43 -13.99 -9.07
CA ASN A 335 19.70 -13.41 -8.62
C ASN A 335 19.49 -12.03 -7.97
N LEU A 336 18.64 -11.17 -8.54
CA LEU A 336 18.27 -9.89 -7.95
C LEU A 336 17.64 -10.07 -6.56
N ILE A 337 16.66 -10.98 -6.43
CA ILE A 337 16.00 -11.25 -5.16
C ILE A 337 17.00 -11.77 -4.12
N ALA A 338 17.91 -12.67 -4.52
CA ALA A 338 18.94 -13.20 -3.63
C ALA A 338 19.91 -12.10 -3.16
N MET A 339 20.35 -11.22 -4.07
CA MET A 339 21.20 -10.08 -3.72
C MET A 339 20.52 -9.13 -2.73
N LEU A 340 19.26 -8.77 -2.97
CA LEU A 340 18.49 -7.93 -2.04
C LEU A 340 18.32 -8.60 -0.68
N ALA A 341 18.14 -9.92 -0.64
CA ALA A 341 17.99 -10.65 0.61
C ALA A 341 19.28 -10.67 1.43
N ILE A 342 20.44 -10.77 0.78
CA ILE A 342 21.75 -10.65 1.43
C ILE A 342 21.93 -9.24 2.01
N THR A 343 21.56 -8.20 1.27
CA THR A 343 21.60 -6.81 1.76
C THR A 343 20.70 -6.62 2.98
N VAL A 344 19.48 -7.15 2.95
CA VAL A 344 18.58 -7.09 4.12
C VAL A 344 19.18 -7.83 5.32
N LEU A 345 19.82 -8.98 5.10
CA LEU A 345 20.51 -9.71 6.17
C LEU A 345 21.69 -8.94 6.73
N SER A 346 22.48 -8.23 5.90
CA SER A 346 23.61 -7.44 6.39
C SER A 346 23.17 -6.17 7.13
N GLU A 347 22.04 -5.56 6.75
CA GLU A 347 21.42 -4.45 7.47
C GLU A 347 20.89 -4.89 8.85
N GLN A 348 20.27 -6.07 8.93
CA GLN A 348 19.78 -6.63 10.19
C GLN A 348 20.90 -7.17 11.07
N SER A 349 21.91 -7.78 10.44
CA SER A 349 23.16 -8.21 11.06
C SER A 349 24.10 -7.02 11.12
N ILE A 350 23.73 -5.98 11.89
CA ILE A 350 24.72 -5.00 12.34
C ILE A 350 25.79 -5.82 13.06
N ILE A 351 26.91 -6.05 12.35
CA ILE A 351 28.19 -6.41 12.94
C ILE A 351 28.34 -5.40 14.08
N PRO A 352 28.37 -5.83 15.37
CA PRO A 352 28.62 -4.88 16.45
C PRO A 352 29.88 -4.14 16.05
N ALA A 353 29.80 -2.81 16.02
CA ALA A 353 30.83 -1.91 15.49
C ALA A 353 32.21 -2.56 15.54
N ALA A 354 32.83 -2.77 14.37
CA ALA A 354 34.10 -3.48 14.21
C ALA A 354 35.29 -2.80 14.92
N THR A 355 35.04 -1.92 15.89
CA THR A 355 35.97 -1.44 16.89
C THR A 355 36.25 -2.49 17.97
N ASN A 356 35.35 -3.45 18.23
CA ASN A 356 35.50 -4.43 19.32
C ASN A 356 35.40 -5.92 18.92
N VAL A 357 35.49 -6.25 17.62
CA VAL A 357 35.54 -7.67 17.19
C VAL A 357 37.00 -8.09 17.04
N THR A 358 37.54 -8.73 18.08
CA THR A 358 38.83 -9.43 17.99
C THR A 358 38.60 -10.77 17.28
N CYS A 359 38.89 -10.84 15.98
CA CYS A 359 38.90 -12.10 15.25
C CYS A 359 40.12 -12.93 15.64
N TYR A 360 39.93 -14.00 16.42
CA TYR A 360 40.96 -15.00 16.62
C TYR A 360 41.06 -15.86 15.36
N TYR A 361 42.00 -15.52 14.48
CA TYR A 361 42.37 -16.39 13.37
C TYR A 361 43.21 -17.55 13.93
N GLN A 362 42.64 -18.75 14.03
CA GLN A 362 43.44 -19.95 14.24
C GLN A 362 44.15 -20.28 12.92
N PRO A 363 45.50 -20.34 12.90
CA PRO A 363 46.22 -20.75 11.70
C PRO A 363 45.80 -22.17 11.30
N ALA A 364 45.73 -22.41 10.00
CA ALA A 364 45.42 -23.73 9.46
C ALA A 364 46.46 -24.79 9.93
N PRO A 365 46.07 -26.07 10.06
CA PRO A 365 46.76 -27.07 10.89
C PRO A 365 48.15 -27.53 10.41
N TYR A 366 48.69 -26.91 9.38
CA TYR A 366 49.95 -27.29 8.74
C TYR A 366 51.13 -26.38 9.10
N VAL A 367 50.98 -25.45 10.05
CA VAL A 367 52.10 -24.66 10.59
C VAL A 367 52.53 -25.23 11.94
N ASN A 368 53.08 -26.44 11.92
CA ASN A 368 53.96 -26.90 12.99
C ASN A 368 55.38 -26.50 12.61
N GLU A 369 55.83 -25.31 13.00
CA GLU A 369 57.25 -25.05 13.26
C GLU A 369 57.47 -23.71 14.00
N ILE A 370 57.74 -23.87 15.30
CA ILE A 370 58.65 -23.12 16.18
C ILE A 370 59.16 -21.78 15.63
N SER A 371 58.55 -20.67 16.06
CA SER A 371 59.19 -19.37 16.40
C SER A 371 58.13 -18.34 16.84
N PHE A 372 57.63 -18.47 18.07
CA PHE A 372 56.81 -17.42 18.71
C PHE A 372 57.71 -16.32 19.25
N ASN A 373 57.84 -15.21 18.51
CA ASN A 373 58.00 -13.85 19.04
C ASN A 373 58.07 -12.86 17.88
N ASN A 374 56.95 -12.23 17.56
CA ASN A 374 56.90 -10.86 17.03
C ASN A 374 55.44 -10.39 17.08
N TYR A 375 55.11 -9.56 18.08
CA TYR A 375 53.86 -8.82 18.12
C TYR A 375 53.85 -7.81 16.98
N TYR A 376 53.09 -8.07 15.91
CA TYR A 376 52.78 -7.05 14.90
C TYR A 376 51.55 -6.28 15.37
N VAL A 377 51.77 -5.11 15.97
CA VAL A 377 50.73 -4.10 16.17
C VAL A 377 50.68 -3.26 14.90
N THR A 378 49.61 -3.39 14.11
CA THR A 378 49.36 -2.51 12.97
C THR A 378 48.91 -1.15 13.47
N HIS A 379 49.79 -0.15 13.44
CA HIS A 379 49.40 1.25 13.64
C HIS A 379 48.55 1.73 12.46
N VAL A 380 47.30 2.08 12.74
CA VAL A 380 46.40 2.75 11.78
C VAL A 380 46.91 4.17 11.55
N GLN A 381 47.41 4.47 10.35
CA GLN A 381 47.73 5.85 9.95
C GLN A 381 46.45 6.61 9.54
N PRO A 382 46.29 7.89 9.90
CA PRO A 382 45.13 8.68 9.50
C PRO A 382 45.22 9.12 8.03
N PHE A 383 44.08 9.10 7.34
CA PHE A 383 43.90 9.63 5.99
C PHE A 383 44.29 11.11 5.90
N LEU A 384 45.06 11.47 4.87
CA LEU A 384 45.16 12.84 4.35
C LEU A 384 44.95 12.85 2.83
N PRO A 385 44.28 13.89 2.27
CA PRO A 385 43.81 13.93 0.89
C PRO A 385 44.82 14.61 -0.04
N CYS A 386 44.93 14.12 -1.28
CA CYS A 386 44.86 14.91 -2.53
C CYS A 386 45.46 14.17 -3.75
N ASN A 387 44.63 14.08 -4.80
CA ASN A 387 44.90 14.62 -6.13
C ASN A 387 46.14 14.11 -6.89
N ARG A 388 45.94 13.21 -7.86
CA ARG A 388 46.55 13.29 -9.21
C ARG A 388 45.98 12.24 -10.17
N SER A 389 46.02 12.65 -11.43
CA SER A 389 45.26 12.22 -12.58
C SER A 389 46.00 11.19 -13.45
N TYR A 390 45.22 10.39 -14.20
CA TYR A 390 45.54 9.62 -15.42
C TYR A 390 46.29 8.26 -15.30
N PRO A 391 46.18 7.36 -16.32
CA PRO A 391 45.10 7.15 -17.29
C PRO A 391 44.65 5.67 -17.43
N THR A 392 43.54 5.54 -18.14
CA THR A 392 42.87 4.36 -18.68
C THR A 392 43.67 3.61 -19.75
N TRP A 393 43.41 2.29 -19.83
CA TRP A 393 43.71 1.30 -20.88
C TRP A 393 45.11 0.71 -20.94
N LEU A 394 45.18 -0.62 -21.10
CA LEU A 394 46.07 -1.37 -22.01
C LEU A 394 45.57 -2.85 -22.08
N PRO A 395 45.95 -3.64 -23.10
CA PRO A 395 45.03 -4.37 -23.98
C PRO A 395 45.12 -5.89 -23.85
N CYS A 396 44.21 -6.57 -24.56
CA CYS A 396 44.15 -8.02 -24.71
C CYS A 396 45.42 -8.63 -25.32
N ASN A 397 45.75 -9.82 -24.84
CA ASN A 397 46.31 -10.92 -25.63
C ASN A 397 45.45 -12.16 -25.41
#